data_AF-A0A925KDB4-F1
#
_entry.id   AF-A0A925KDB4-F1
#
_cell.length_a   1.000
_cell.length_b   1.000
_cell.length_c   1.000
_cell.angle_alpha   90.00
_cell.angle_beta   90.00
_cell.angle_gamma   90.00
#
_symmetry.space_group_name_H-M   'P 1'
#
loop_
_entity.id
_entity.type
_entity.pdbx_description
1 polymer ?
#
loop_
_entity_poly.entity_id
_entity_poly.type
_entity_poly.pdbx_seq_one_letter_code
_entity_poly.pdbx_strand_id
1 'polypeptide(L)' 'MATTAFALAVGPKVPGSVTTVAELVRWCRAAGTAGTPAACGNAGAGSMPHFMAILAARELGVALSHVPYRGGLP' A
#
# COMPACT_ATOMS: atom_id res chain seq x y z
N MET A 1 -2.06 22.29 -18.03
CA MET A 1 -1.51 21.60 -16.84
C MET A 1 -1.89 20.14 -16.95
N ALA A 2 -0.95 19.21 -16.93
CA ALA A 2 -1.27 17.79 -16.88
C ALA A 2 -1.44 17.37 -15.41
N THR A 3 -2.46 16.57 -15.11
CA THR A 3 -2.75 16.05 -13.77
C THR A 3 -2.64 14.52 -13.80
N THR A 4 -1.84 13.96 -12.89
CA THR A 4 -1.75 12.50 -12.71
C THR A 4 -2.48 12.14 -11.42
N ALA A 5 -3.50 11.30 -11.53
CA ALA A 5 -4.23 10.78 -10.38
C ALA A 5 -3.65 9.45 -9.91
N PHE A 6 -3.63 9.23 -8.59
CA PHE A 6 -3.27 7.95 -7.98
C PHE A 6 -4.42 7.48 -7.10
N ALA A 7 -4.57 6.16 -6.98
CA ALA A 7 -5.61 5.55 -6.16
C ALA A 7 -4.99 4.52 -5.20
N LEU A 8 -5.59 4.42 -4.01
CA LEU A 8 -5.35 3.34 -3.08
C LEU A 8 -6.44 2.28 -3.29
N ALA A 9 -6.03 1.04 -3.52
CA ALA A 9 -6.93 -0.10 -3.64
C ALA A 9 -6.45 -1.25 -2.75
N VAL A 10 -7.38 -2.13 -2.39
CA VAL A 10 -7.10 -3.32 -1.57
C VAL A 10 -7.50 -4.59 -2.30
N GLY A 11 -6.76 -5.67 -2.07
CA GLY A 11 -7.05 -6.99 -2.60
C GLY A 11 -7.84 -7.87 -1.63
N PRO A 12 -8.23 -9.09 -2.05
CA PRO A 12 -9.12 -9.98 -1.29
C PRO A 12 -8.53 -10.50 0.05
N LYS A 13 -7.24 -10.28 0.31
CA LYS A 13 -6.62 -10.58 1.62
C LYS A 13 -7.05 -9.61 2.71
N VAL A 14 -7.53 -8.42 2.34
CA VAL A 14 -8.09 -7.46 3.28
C VAL A 14 -9.54 -7.88 3.56
N PRO A 15 -9.93 -8.07 4.84
CA PRO A 15 -11.31 -8.45 5.18
C PRO A 15 -12.33 -7.44 4.68
N GLY A 16 -13.50 -7.90 4.24
CA GLY A 16 -14.59 -7.03 3.76
C GLY A 16 -15.17 -6.09 4.83
N SER A 17 -14.83 -6.30 6.11
CA SER A 17 -15.15 -5.38 7.21
C SER A 17 -14.26 -4.12 7.23
N VAL A 18 -13.16 -4.10 6.49
CA VAL A 18 -12.28 -2.94 6.34
C VAL A 18 -12.83 -2.04 5.23
N THR A 19 -13.48 -0.95 5.61
CA THR A 19 -14.17 -0.03 4.69
C THR A 19 -13.61 1.39 4.73
N THR A 20 -12.75 1.67 5.72
CA THR A 20 -12.10 2.98 5.91
C THR A 20 -10.58 2.87 5.91
N VAL A 21 -9.89 3.98 5.64
CA VAL A 21 -8.43 4.05 5.72
C VAL A 21 -7.94 3.75 7.15
N ALA A 22 -8.65 4.21 8.18
CA ALA A 22 -8.29 3.94 9.56
C ALA A 22 -8.35 2.45 9.90
N GLU A 23 -9.36 1.73 9.40
CA GLU A 23 -9.44 0.27 9.51
C GLU A 23 -8.31 -0.43 8.78
N LEU A 24 -7.97 0.03 7.57
CA LEU A 24 -6.87 -0.51 6.80
C LEU A 24 -5.54 -0.34 7.54
N VAL A 25 -5.30 0.83 8.15
CA VAL A 25 -4.11 1.08 8.97
C VAL A 25 -4.05 0.15 10.17
N ARG A 26 -5.16 -0.02 10.90
CA ARG A 26 -5.22 -0.97 12.03
C ARG A 26 -4.90 -2.39 11.59
N TRP A 27 -5.46 -2.82 10.46
CA TRP A 27 -5.21 -4.15 9.89
C TRP A 27 -3.73 -4.32 9.49
N CYS A 28 -3.13 -3.33 8.82
CA CYS A 28 -1.72 -3.36 8.45
C CYS A 28 -0.79 -3.41 9.68
N ARG A 29 -1.09 -2.65 10.75
CA ARG A 29 -0.33 -2.71 12.01
C ARG A 29 -0.37 -4.10 12.61
N ALA A 30 -1.56 -4.69 12.72
CA ALA A 30 -1.73 -6.04 13.26
C ALA A 30 -0.95 -7.10 12.45
N ALA A 31 -1.02 -7.01 11.12
CA ALA A 31 -0.25 -7.88 10.22
C ALA A 31 1.27 -7.73 10.44
N GLY A 32 1.76 -6.49 10.58
CA GLY A 32 3.15 -6.20 10.91
C GLY A 32 3.58 -6.77 12.26
N THR A 33 2.79 -6.58 13.31
CA THR A 33 3.05 -7.14 14.66
C THR A 33 3.07 -8.68 14.65
N ALA A 34 2.25 -9.30 13.80
CA ALA A 34 2.24 -10.76 13.60
C ALA A 34 3.42 -11.28 12.76
N GLY A 35 4.37 -10.43 12.37
CA GLY A 35 5.54 -10.81 11.57
C GLY A 35 5.22 -11.08 10.09
N THR A 36 4.02 -10.73 9.64
CA THR A 36 3.58 -10.91 8.24
C THR A 36 3.06 -9.58 7.67
N PRO A 37 3.93 -8.59 7.43
CA PRO A 37 3.53 -7.27 6.93
C PRO A 37 2.67 -7.36 5.67
N ALA A 38 1.69 -6.47 5.55
CA ALA A 38 0.81 -6.43 4.38
C ALA A 38 1.61 -6.14 3.10
N ALA A 39 1.31 -6.87 2.02
CA ALA A 39 1.93 -6.66 0.72
C ALA A 39 1.39 -5.38 0.06
N CYS A 40 2.29 -4.53 -0.44
CA CYS A 40 1.98 -3.31 -1.15
C CYS A 40 2.53 -3.36 -2.57
N GLY A 41 1.62 -3.44 -3.55
CA GLY A 41 1.93 -3.45 -4.97
C GLY A 41 2.13 -2.05 -5.55
N ASN A 42 3.17 -1.85 -6.36
CA ASN A 42 3.38 -0.59 -7.10
C ASN A 42 4.24 -0.80 -8.35
N ALA A 43 4.43 0.26 -9.15
CA ALA A 43 5.15 0.25 -10.43
C ALA A 43 6.69 0.09 -10.32
N GLY A 44 7.19 -0.48 -9.23
CA GLY A 44 8.63 -0.70 -9.01
C GLY A 44 9.28 0.33 -8.10
N ALA A 45 10.48 -0.02 -7.60
CA ALA A 45 11.28 0.85 -6.76
C ALA A 45 11.61 2.16 -7.49
N GLY A 46 11.56 3.27 -6.76
CA GLY A 46 11.78 4.62 -7.31
C GLY A 46 10.58 5.24 -8.05
N SER A 47 9.50 4.49 -8.29
CA SER A 47 8.28 5.05 -8.90
C SER A 47 7.53 5.98 -7.93
N MET A 48 6.68 6.88 -8.46
CA MET A 48 5.85 7.76 -7.62
C MET A 48 4.92 6.98 -6.66
N PRO A 49 4.20 5.93 -7.09
CA PRO A 49 3.40 5.09 -6.18
C PRO A 49 4.22 4.38 -5.11
N HIS A 50 5.46 3.99 -5.42
CA HIS A 50 6.38 3.42 -4.42
C HIS A 50 6.74 4.46 -3.35
N PHE A 51 7.07 5.69 -3.76
CA PHE A 51 7.40 6.76 -2.82
C PHE A 51 6.20 7.11 -1.91
N MET A 52 5.00 7.23 -2.48
CA MET A 52 3.78 7.44 -1.69
C MET A 52 3.53 6.32 -0.68
N ALA A 53 3.74 5.06 -1.07
CA ALA A 53 3.56 3.91 -0.18
C ALA A 53 4.55 3.94 1.00
N ILE A 54 5.83 4.23 0.76
CA ILE A 54 6.84 4.33 1.83
C ILE A 54 6.54 5.51 2.76
N LEU A 55 6.18 6.67 2.21
CA LEU A 55 5.85 7.85 3.01
C LEU A 55 4.64 7.59 3.91
N ALA A 56 3.57 7.00 3.35
CA ALA A 56 2.39 6.60 4.11
C ALA A 56 2.74 5.56 5.18
N ALA A 57 3.57 4.56 4.86
CA ALA A 57 4.00 3.53 5.81
C ALA A 57 4.73 4.14 7.01
N ARG A 58 5.65 5.06 6.73
CA ARG A 58 6.41 5.81 7.75
C ARG A 58 5.50 6.66 8.63
N GLU A 59 4.63 7.45 8.01
CA GLU A 59 3.77 8.40 8.75
C GLU A 59 2.69 7.69 9.58
N LEU A 60 2.18 6.56 9.08
CA LEU A 60 1.15 5.77 9.75
C LEU A 60 1.74 4.73 10.70
N GLY A 61 3.08 4.61 10.79
CA GLY A 61 3.76 3.62 11.62
C GLY A 61 3.34 2.20 11.29
N VAL A 62 3.26 1.86 9.99
CA VAL A 62 2.92 0.51 9.52
C VAL A 62 4.08 -0.11 8.76
N ALA A 63 4.26 -1.42 8.92
CA ALA A 63 5.18 -2.18 8.09
C ALA A 63 4.44 -2.70 6.84
N LEU A 64 5.00 -2.44 5.66
CA LEU A 64 4.50 -2.96 4.39
C LEU A 64 5.62 -3.72 3.67
N SER A 65 5.27 -4.83 3.03
CA SER A 65 6.17 -5.57 2.15
C SER A 65 6.04 -5.04 0.72
N HIS A 66 7.14 -4.58 0.12
CA HIS A 66 7.14 -4.06 -1.24
C HIS A 66 7.04 -5.20 -2.27
N VAL A 67 6.02 -5.16 -3.14
CA VAL A 67 5.87 -6.08 -4.26
C VAL A 67 5.86 -5.30 -5.57
N PRO A 68 6.98 -5.22 -6.30
CA PRO A 68 7.04 -4.47 -7.55
C PRO A 68 6.31 -5.21 -8.69
N TYR A 69 5.50 -4.47 -9.44
CA TYR A 69 4.89 -4.92 -10.69
C TYR A 69 5.36 -3.99 -11.82
N ARG A 70 5.52 -4.54 -13.02
CA ARG A 70 5.78 -3.71 -14.20
C ARG A 70 4.52 -2.90 -14.50
N GLY A 71 4.64 -1.56 -14.52
CA GLY A 71 3.61 -0.72 -15.11
C GLY A 71 3.38 -1.16 -16.56
N GLY A 72 2.11 -1.22 -16.99
CA GLY A 72 1.75 -1.72 -18.31
C GLY A 72 2.67 -1.15 -19.39
N LEU A 73 3.29 -2.05 -20.17
CA LEU A 73 3.94 -1.66 -21.41
C LEU A 73 2.88 -0.99 -22.30
N PRO A 74 3.23 0.08 -23.05
CA PRO A 74 2.31 0.70 -23.99
C PRO A 74 1.77 -0.31 -25.02
#